data_AF-A0A238VU86-F1
#
_entry.id   AF-A0A238VU86-F1
#
_cell.length_a   1.000
_cell.length_b   1.000
_cell.length_c   1.000
_cell.angle_alpha   90.00
_cell.angle_beta   90.00
_cell.angle_gamma   90.00
#
_symmetry.space_group_name_H-M   'P 1'
#
loop_
_entity.id
_entity.type
_entity.pdbx_description
1 polymer ?
#
loop_
_entity_poly.entity_id
_entity_poly.type
_entity_poly.pdbx_seq_one_letter_code
_entity_poly.pdbx_strand_id
1 'polypeptide(L)'
;MTAGLIVAGFACGVALPVLGGLAVEIPDERHLGMASGVNNTVLQVGISVGIAVYGAVLGSGAPSHADLGRLFPLGAATALTGAVLTAIMLRGRSR
;
A
#
# COMPACT_ATOMS: atom_id res chain seq x y z
N MET A 1 -14.86 -14.12 -5.86
CA MET A 1 -13.71 -14.02 -4.94
C MET A 1 -12.37 -14.28 -5.62
N THR A 2 -12.23 -15.33 -6.44
CA THR A 2 -10.98 -15.68 -7.14
C THR A 2 -10.39 -14.57 -8.01
N ALA A 3 -11.20 -13.89 -8.83
CA ALA A 3 -10.72 -12.79 -9.66
C ALA A 3 -10.13 -11.63 -8.84
N GLY A 4 -10.76 -11.28 -7.71
CA GLY A 4 -10.28 -10.21 -6.82
C GLY A 4 -8.94 -10.54 -6.16
N LEU A 5 -8.75 -11.80 -5.74
CA LEU A 5 -7.48 -12.25 -5.17
C LEU A 5 -6.35 -12.28 -6.20
N ILE A 6 -6.65 -12.67 -7.44
CA ILE A 6 -5.68 -12.63 -8.55
C ILE A 6 -5.24 -11.19 -8.82
N VAL A 7 -6.19 -10.26 -8.92
CA VAL A 7 -5.89 -8.84 -9.15
C VAL A 7 -5.10 -8.24 -7.99
N ALA A 8 -5.48 -8.53 -6.74
CA ALA A 8 -4.77 -8.04 -5.57
C ALA A 8 -3.34 -8.62 -5.48
N GLY A 9 -3.17 -9.92 -5.74
CA GLY A 9 -1.87 -10.57 -5.76
C GLY A 9 -0.96 -10.00 -6.85
N PHE A 10 -1.50 -9.81 -8.06
CA PHE A 10 -0.75 -9.20 -9.16
C PHE A 10 -0.36 -7.75 -8.84
N ALA A 11 -1.28 -6.94 -8.33
CA ALA A 11 -1.00 -5.55 -7.94
C ALA A 11 0.09 -5.46 -6.87
N CYS A 12 0.03 -6.32 -5.85
CA CYS A 12 1.03 -6.38 -4.78
C CYS A 12 2.40 -6.82 -5.31
N GLY A 13 2.42 -7.83 -6.19
CA GLY A 13 3.63 -8.34 -6.82
C GLY A 13 4.34 -7.34 -7.73
N VAL A 14 3.61 -6.37 -8.29
CA VAL A 14 4.20 -5.27 -9.06
C VAL A 14 4.62 -4.11 -8.14
N ALA A 15 3.81 -3.76 -7.15
CA ALA A 15 4.07 -2.59 -6.31
C ALA A 15 5.31 -2.74 -5.41
N LEU A 16 5.47 -3.90 -4.76
CA LEU A 16 6.55 -4.10 -3.78
C LEU A 16 7.95 -4.02 -4.42
N PRO A 17 8.24 -4.69 -5.56
CA PRO A 17 9.54 -4.59 -6.20
C PRO A 17 9.82 -3.19 -6.78
N VAL A 18 8.81 -2.52 -7.34
CA VAL A 18 8.96 -1.18 -7.91
C VAL A 18 9.32 -0.18 -6.81
N LEU A 19 8.64 -0.21 -5.67
CA LEU A 19 8.96 0.66 -4.54
C LEU A 19 10.35 0.36 -3.96
N GLY A 20 10.71 -0.93 -3.85
CA GLY A 20 12.05 -1.35 -3.42
C GLY A 20 13.16 -0.88 -4.37
N GLY A 21 12.95 -0.96 -5.68
CA GLY A 21 13.89 -0.47 -6.68
C GLY A 21 14.09 1.05 -6.58
N LEU A 22 13.00 1.81 -6.52
CA LEU A 22 13.04 3.28 -6.40
C LEU A 22 13.73 3.75 -5.12
N ALA A 23 13.57 3.03 -4.02
CA ALA A 23 14.22 3.37 -2.76
C ALA A 23 15.75 3.25 -2.81
N VAL A 24 16.26 2.38 -3.68
CA VAL A 24 17.69 2.01 -3.75
C VAL A 24 18.35 2.64 -5.00
N GLU A 25 17.59 3.26 -5.90
CA GLU A 25 18.08 3.90 -7.14
C GLU A 25 18.80 5.24 -6.91
N ILE A 26 18.43 5.98 -5.87
CA ILE A 26 18.92 7.34 -5.57
C ILE A 26 20.19 7.38 -4.68
N PRO A 27 20.38 6.50 -3.69
CA PRO A 27 21.53 6.56 -2.78
C PRO A 27 22.83 5.99 -3.38
N ASP A 28 23.96 6.63 -3.05
CA ASP A 28 25.31 6.06 -3.22
C ASP A 28 25.42 4.67 -2.59
N GLU A 29 26.29 3.80 -3.12
CA GLU A 29 26.49 2.41 -2.65
C GLU A 29 26.69 2.30 -1.12
N ARG A 30 27.27 3.35 -0.53
CA ARG A 30 27.55 3.47 0.91
C ARG A 30 26.31 3.64 1.78
N HIS A 31 25.16 4.00 1.21
CA HIS A 31 23.90 4.27 1.90
C HIS A 31 22.75 3.31 1.51
N LEU A 32 23.00 2.31 0.66
CA LEU A 32 21.97 1.35 0.22
C LEU A 32 21.31 0.61 1.38
N GLY A 33 22.09 0.26 2.41
CA GLY A 33 21.56 -0.36 3.63
C GLY A 33 20.59 0.52 4.40
N MET A 34 20.88 1.83 4.50
CA MET A 34 20.00 2.81 5.14
C MET A 34 18.72 3.01 4.33
N ALA A 35 18.83 3.10 3.01
CA ALA A 35 17.70 3.30 2.13
C ALA A 35 16.73 2.11 2.12
N SER A 36 17.27 0.88 2.08
CA SER A 36 16.48 -0.35 2.23
C SER A 36 15.79 -0.42 3.60
N GLY A 37 16.50 -0.04 4.67
CA GLY A 37 15.94 0.05 6.02
C GLY A 37 14.73 0.98 6.10
N VAL A 38 14.87 2.20 5.58
CA VAL A 38 13.76 3.18 5.52
C VAL A 38 12.58 2.64 4.72
N ASN A 39 12.83 2.04 3.55
CA ASN A 39 11.77 1.46 2.73
C ASN A 39 11.00 0.36 3.48
N ASN A 40 11.71 -0.55 4.16
CA ASN A 40 11.07 -1.62 4.91
C ASN A 40 10.24 -1.08 6.09
N THR A 41 10.74 -0.06 6.81
CA THR A 41 9.99 0.58 7.90
C THR A 41 8.72 1.27 7.38
N VAL A 42 8.78 1.99 6.26
CA VAL A 42 7.60 2.66 5.69
C VAL A 42 6.53 1.64 5.29
N LEU A 43 6.92 0.54 4.65
CA LEU A 43 5.99 -0.54 4.32
C LEU A 43 5.37 -1.16 5.57
N GLN A 44 6.18 -1.47 6.59
CA GLN A 44 5.70 -2.08 7.82
C GLN A 44 4.75 -1.17 8.60
N VAL A 45 5.06 0.13 8.70
CA VAL A 45 4.19 1.13 9.31
C VAL A 45 2.90 1.26 8.51
N GLY A 46 2.99 1.35 7.18
CA GLY A 46 1.82 1.40 6.30
C GLY A 46 0.88 0.22 6.47
N ILE A 47 1.42 -1.01 6.54
CA ILE A 47 0.65 -2.23 6.81
C ILE A 47 -0.01 -2.15 8.20
N SER A 48 0.73 -1.76 9.22
CA SER A 48 0.22 -1.67 10.60
C SER A 48 -0.90 -0.66 10.73
N VAL A 49 -0.73 0.53 10.14
CA VAL A 49 -1.76 1.58 10.10
C VAL A 49 -2.98 1.12 9.30
N GLY A 50 -2.79 0.46 8.16
CA GLY A 50 -3.87 -0.10 7.37
C GLY A 50 -4.71 -1.10 8.15
N ILE A 51 -4.07 -2.04 8.86
CA ILE A 51 -4.74 -3.01 9.73
C ILE A 51 -5.51 -2.30 10.85
N ALA A 52 -4.90 -1.30 11.50
CA ALA A 52 -5.55 -0.54 12.57
C ALA A 52 -6.80 0.21 12.07
N VAL A 53 -6.73 0.85 10.89
CA VAL A 53 -7.89 1.52 10.27
C VAL A 53 -8.99 0.51 9.93
N TYR A 54 -8.63 -0.62 9.31
CA TYR A 54 -9.61 -1.67 9.03
C TYR A 54 -10.27 -2.23 10.29
N GLY A 55 -9.50 -2.46 11.35
CA GLY A 55 -10.02 -2.88 12.65
C GLY A 55 -10.94 -1.84 13.30
N ALA A 56 -10.57 -0.56 13.24
CA ALA A 56 -11.40 0.54 13.77
C ALA A 56 -12.74 0.66 13.02
N VAL A 57 -12.76 0.40 11.72
CA VAL A 57 -13.98 0.39 10.90
C VAL A 57 -14.89 -0.79 11.25
N LEU A 58 -14.31 -1.97 11.50
CA LEU A 58 -15.07 -3.18 11.82
C LEU A 58 -15.64 -3.14 13.25
N GLY A 59 -14.99 -2.41 14.16
CA GLY A 59 -15.41 -2.26 15.55
C GLY A 59 -15.09 -3.48 16.41
N SER A 60 -15.60 -3.49 17.65
CA SER A 60 -15.30 -4.52 18.67
C SER A 60 -16.29 -5.70 18.71
N GLY A 61 -17.11 -5.88 17.67
CA GLY A 61 -18.14 -6.93 17.60
C GLY A 61 -17.77 -8.09 16.67
N ALA A 62 -18.53 -9.19 16.74
CA ALA A 62 -18.43 -10.26 15.75
C ALA A 62 -18.85 -9.70 14.37
N PRO A 63 -17.98 -9.76 13.35
CA PRO A 63 -18.26 -9.12 12.07
C PRO A 63 -19.43 -9.80 11.36
N SER A 64 -20.42 -9.01 10.95
CA SER A 64 -21.51 -9.50 10.11
C SER A 64 -21.11 -9.46 8.62
N HIS A 65 -21.83 -10.18 7.76
CA HIS A 65 -21.65 -10.08 6.31
C HIS A 65 -21.85 -8.65 5.78
N ALA A 66 -22.71 -7.86 6.43
CA ALA A 66 -22.91 -6.46 6.08
C ALA A 66 -21.68 -5.59 6.41
N ASP A 67 -20.96 -5.91 7.49
CA ASP A 67 -19.76 -5.18 7.90
C ASP A 67 -18.58 -5.45 6.96
N LEU A 68 -18.43 -6.70 6.48
CA LEU A 68 -17.46 -7.02 5.44
C LEU A 68 -17.72 -6.23 4.14
N GLY A 69 -19.00 -6.01 3.81
CA GLY A 69 -19.39 -5.20 2.67
C GLY A 69 -18.85 -3.76 2.72
N ARG A 70 -18.67 -3.20 3.92
CA ARG A 70 -18.12 -1.85 4.12
C ARG A 70 -16.61 -1.78 3.91
N LEU A 71 -15.90 -2.89 4.05
CA LEU A 71 -14.44 -2.91 3.86
C LEU A 71 -14.04 -2.77 2.39
N PHE A 72 -14.85 -3.30 1.46
CA PHE A 72 -14.59 -3.22 0.02
C PHE A 72 -14.47 -1.79 -0.52
N PRO A 73 -15.45 -0.88 -0.30
CA PRO A 73 -15.34 0.50 -0.77
C PRO A 73 -14.22 1.28 -0.08
N LEU A 74 -13.92 0.98 1.19
CA LEU A 74 -12.78 1.57 1.90
C LEU A 74 -11.43 1.14 1.29
N GLY A 75 -11.29 -0.14 0.96
CA GLY A 75 -10.12 -0.63 0.23
C GLY A 75 -10.01 -0.01 -1.17
N ALA A 76 -11.13 0.12 -1.87
CA ALA A 76 -11.14 0.79 -3.18
C ALA A 76 -10.74 2.27 -3.08
N ALA A 77 -11.26 3.00 -2.08
CA ALA A 77 -10.96 4.40 -1.86
C ALA A 77 -9.48 4.63 -1.49
N THR A 78 -8.93 3.80 -0.61
CA THR A 78 -7.50 3.87 -0.23
C THR A 78 -6.59 3.57 -1.42
N ALA A 79 -6.91 2.55 -2.21
CA ALA A 79 -6.18 2.22 -3.44
C ALA A 79 -6.25 3.35 -4.49
N LEU A 80 -7.44 3.92 -4.72
CA LEU A 80 -7.63 5.02 -5.66
C LEU A 80 -6.88 6.29 -5.21
N THR A 81 -6.94 6.61 -3.92
CA THR A 81 -6.22 7.78 -3.37
C THR A 81 -4.71 7.59 -3.55
N GLY A 82 -4.18 6.41 -3.24
CA GLY A 82 -2.77 6.09 -3.48
C GLY A 82 -2.37 6.18 -4.95
N ALA A 83 -3.21 5.68 -5.87
CA ALA A 83 -2.98 5.75 -7.30
C ALA A 83 -2.99 7.21 -7.82
N VAL A 84 -3.96 8.02 -7.38
CA VAL A 84 -4.06 9.44 -7.75
C VAL A 84 -2.85 10.22 -7.24
N LEU A 85 -2.47 10.03 -5.97
CA LEU A 85 -1.29 10.68 -5.40
C LEU A 85 -0.02 10.31 -6.17
N THR A 86 0.16 9.03 -6.48
CA THR A 86 1.30 8.54 -7.27
C THR A 86 1.31 9.17 -8.67
N ALA A 87 0.16 9.24 -9.34
CA ALA A 87 0.04 9.86 -10.66
C ALA A 87 0.35 11.37 -10.62
N ILE A 88 -0.09 12.08 -9.57
CA ILE A 88 0.22 13.51 -9.37
C ILE A 88 1.72 13.70 -9.16
N MET A 89 2.35 12.89 -8.29
CA MET A 89 3.78 12.95 -8.01
C MET A 89 4.62 12.65 -9.27
N LEU A 90 4.22 11.66 -10.07
CA LEU A 90 4.91 11.36 -11.34
C LEU A 90 4.81 12.53 -12.34
N ARG A 91 3.62 13.14 -12.46
CA ARG A 91 3.41 14.29 -13.35
C ARG A 91 4.24 15.51 -12.95
N GLY A 92 4.48 15.72 -11.66
CA GLY A 92 5.34 16.80 -11.17
C GLY A 92 6.83 16.59 -11.45
N ARG A 93 7.27 15.33 -11.63
CA ARG A 93 8.68 14.95 -11.82
C ARG A 93 9.13 14.88 -13.28
N SER A 94 8.20 14.95 -14.24
CA SER A 94 8.50 14.99 -15.68
C SER A 94 8.63 16.41 -16.26
N ARG A 95 8.81 17.42 -15.41
CA ARG A 95 9.15 18.80 -15.78
C ARG A 95 10.47 19.16 -15.13
#